data_AF-A0A1G1YJU3-F1
#
_entry.id   AF-A0A1G1YJU3-F1
#
_cell.length_a   1.000
_cell.length_b   1.000
_cell.length_c   1.000
_cell.angle_alpha   90.00
_cell.angle_beta   90.00
_cell.angle_gamma   90.00
#
_symmetry.space_group_name_H-M   'P 1'
#
loop_
_entity.id
_entity.type
_entity.pdbx_description
1 polymer ?
#
loop_
_entity_poly.entity_id
_entity_poly.type
_entity_poly.pdbx_seq_one_letter_code
_entity_poly.pdbx_strand_id
1 'polypeptide(L)' 'MSKQQITTILKAFQKSPAKSKLRRGYFSMFEKRMAYRTTKGENPEVTKGMVDRVFLKIKS' A
#
# COMPACT_ATOMS: atom_id res chain seq x y z
N MET A 1 1.54 -5.76 -10.83
CA MET A 1 1.69 -4.33 -11.19
C MET A 1 2.88 -4.18 -12.11
N SER A 2 2.69 -3.57 -13.27
CA SER A 2 3.78 -3.22 -14.17
C SER A 2 4.57 -2.01 -13.64
N LYS A 3 5.80 -1.81 -14.14
CA LYS A 3 6.60 -0.61 -13.82
C LYS A 3 5.86 0.68 -14.20
N GLN A 4 5.15 0.68 -15.33
CA GLN A 4 4.34 1.80 -15.80
C GLN A 4 3.24 2.18 -14.79
N GLN A 5 2.52 1.19 -14.24
CA GLN A 5 1.48 1.44 -13.24
C GLN A 5 2.05 2.09 -11.97
N ILE A 6 3.26 1.69 -11.54
CA ILE A 6 3.93 2.29 -10.39
C ILE A 6 4.24 3.76 -10.66
N THR A 7 4.82 4.06 -11.83
CA THR A 7 5.15 5.44 -12.22
C THR A 7 3.90 6.31 -12.32
N THR A 8 2.81 5.79 -12.87
CA THR A 8 1.54 6.52 -12.97
C THR A 8 0.98 6.88 -11.58
N ILE A 9 1.00 5.92 -10.65
CA ILE A 9 0.52 6.14 -9.28
C ILE A 9 1.39 7.17 -8.55
N LEU A 10 2.71 7.10 -8.71
CA LEU A 10 3.63 8.08 -8.11
C LEU A 10 3.37 9.50 -8.63
N LYS A 11 3.21 9.66 -9.95
CA LYS A 11 2.87 10.95 -10.56
C LYS A 11 1.53 11.47 -10.05
N ALA A 12 0.51 10.61 -9.95
CA ALA A 12 -0.80 10.99 -9.43
C ALA A 12 -0.75 11.39 -7.95
N PHE A 13 0.04 10.68 -7.14
CA PHE A 13 0.28 11.00 -5.74
C PHE A 13 0.94 12.38 -5.57
N GLN A 14 1.99 12.68 -6.33
CA GLN A 14 2.71 13.95 -6.28
C GLN A 14 1.80 15.14 -6.62
N LYS A 15 0.88 14.96 -7.56
CA LYS A 15 -0.11 15.98 -7.96
C LYS A 15 -1.29 16.10 -7.01
N SER A 16 -1.50 15.14 -6.11
CA SER A 16 -2.65 15.12 -5.21
C SER A 16 -2.44 16.06 -4.02
N PRO A 17 -3.41 16.94 -3.68
CA PRO A 17 -3.32 17.81 -2.51
C PRO A 17 -3.11 17.02 -1.21
N ALA A 18 -2.33 17.59 -0.28
CA ALA A 18 -1.93 16.93 0.97
C ALA A 18 -3.11 16.35 1.78
N LYS A 19 -4.23 17.08 1.84
CA LYS A 19 -5.43 16.69 2.60
C LYS A 19 -6.45 15.86 1.80
N SER A 20 -6.19 15.59 0.52
CA SER A 20 -7.15 14.90 -0.36
C SER A 20 -7.39 13.43 0.05
N LYS A 21 -8.64 12.96 -0.12
CA LYS A 21 -8.99 11.53 0.06
C LYS A 21 -8.17 10.64 -0.88
N LEU A 22 -7.88 11.12 -2.09
CA LEU A 22 -7.08 10.43 -3.09
C LEU A 22 -5.65 10.16 -2.61
N ARG A 23 -4.98 11.18 -2.02
CA ARG A 23 -3.64 11.01 -1.45
C ARG A 23 -3.61 10.00 -0.30
N ARG A 24 -4.62 10.00 0.56
CA ARG A 24 -4.78 8.98 1.63
C ARG A 24 -4.95 7.57 1.05
N GLY A 25 -5.69 7.43 -0.04
CA GLY A 25 -5.83 6.17 -0.77
C GLY A 25 -4.50 5.63 -1.27
N TYR A 26 -3.68 6.50 -1.90
CA TYR A 26 -2.34 6.12 -2.34
C TYR A 26 -1.44 5.72 -1.16
N PHE A 27 -1.41 6.50 -0.08
CA PHE A 27 -0.65 6.15 1.12
C PHE A 27 -1.04 4.78 1.68
N SER A 28 -2.34 4.52 1.83
CA SER A 28 -2.81 3.23 2.34
C SER A 28 -2.40 2.05 1.45
N MET A 29 -2.32 2.24 0.13
CA MET A 29 -1.85 1.21 -0.79
C MET A 29 -0.33 1.00 -0.66
N PHE A 30 0.45 2.07 -0.49
CA PHE A 30 1.89 1.98 -0.23
C PHE A 30 2.18 1.28 1.11
N GLU A 31 1.48 1.65 2.17
CA GLU A 31 1.62 1.03 3.50
C GLU A 31 1.40 -0.48 3.45
N LYS A 32 0.28 -0.93 2.86
CA LYS A 32 0.01 -2.37 2.70
C LYS A 32 1.11 -3.10 1.94
N ARG A 33 1.64 -2.47 0.90
CA ARG A 33 2.71 -3.06 0.08
C ARG A 33 4.04 -3.12 0.83
N MET A 34 4.37 -2.10 1.60
CA MET A 34 5.56 -2.07 2.46
C MET A 34 5.45 -3.15 3.54
N ALA A 35 4.32 -3.20 4.26
CA ALA A 35 4.06 -4.21 5.27
C ALA A 35 4.23 -5.63 4.72
N TYR A 36 3.63 -5.93 3.55
CA TYR A 36 3.81 -7.22 2.89
C TYR A 36 5.27 -7.52 2.54
N ARG A 37 6.03 -6.55 2.01
CA ARG A 37 7.43 -6.78 1.64
C ARG A 37 8.32 -7.05 2.85
N THR A 38 8.17 -6.25 3.90
CA THR A 38 8.94 -6.40 5.14
C THR A 38 8.62 -7.74 5.80
N THR A 39 7.33 -8.03 6.01
CA THR A 39 6.90 -9.29 6.65
C THR A 39 7.21 -10.52 5.81
N LYS A 40 7.19 -10.44 4.48
CA LYS A 40 7.59 -11.55 3.61
C LYS A 40 9.08 -11.86 3.69
N GLY A 41 9.91 -10.84 3.92
CA GLY A 41 11.35 -11.01 4.14
C GLY A 41 11.65 -11.72 5.45
N GLU A 42 10.88 -11.41 6.50
CA GLU A 42 11.02 -12.02 7.83
C GLU A 42 10.34 -13.39 7.93
N ASN A 43 9.18 -13.55 7.30
CA ASN A 43 8.39 -14.77 7.28
C ASN A 43 7.91 -15.08 5.84
N PRO A 44 8.58 -16.02 5.15
CA PRO A 44 8.22 -16.42 3.79
C PRO A 44 6.83 -17.04 3.64
N GLU A 45 6.14 -17.44 4.70
CA GLU A 45 4.78 -17.99 4.62
C GLU A 45 3.72 -16.88 4.56
N VAL A 46 4.08 -15.63 4.86
CA VAL A 46 3.14 -14.53 4.84
C VAL A 46 2.56 -14.35 3.44
N THR A 47 1.23 -14.28 3.40
CA THR A 47 0.47 -13.97 2.20
C THR A 47 -0.05 -12.53 2.27
N LYS A 48 -0.32 -11.94 1.09
CA LYS A 48 -0.95 -10.62 1.03
C LYS A 48 -2.29 -10.59 1.78
N GLY A 49 -3.06 -11.68 1.71
CA GLY A 49 -4.35 -11.79 2.39
C GLY A 49 -4.22 -11.72 3.92
N MET A 50 -3.14 -12.23 4.51
CA MET A 50 -2.88 -12.08 5.94
C MET A 50 -2.65 -10.62 6.32
N VAL A 51 -1.84 -9.91 5.54
CA VAL A 51 -1.59 -8.47 5.73
C VAL A 51 -2.89 -7.67 5.57
N ASP A 52 -3.69 -7.97 4.54
CA ASP A 52 -4.97 -7.30 4.33
C ASP A 52 -5.94 -7.49 5.51
N ARG A 53 -6.03 -8.69 6.09
CA ARG A 53 -6.84 -8.93 7.30
C ARG A 53 -6.38 -8.11 8.49
N VAL A 54 -5.07 -7.97 8.70
CA VAL A 54 -4.52 -7.15 9.80
C VAL A 54 -4.88 -5.68 9.59
N PHE A 55 -4.72 -5.15 8.38
CA PHE A 55 -5.09 -3.76 8.07
C PHE A 55 -6.60 -3.50 8.18
N LEU A 56 -7.45 -4.51 7.93
CA LEU A 56 -8.89 -4.39 8.16
C LEU A 56 -9.22 -4.29 9.66
N LYS A 57 -8.56 -5.11 10.50
CA LYS A 57 -8.74 -5.06 11.97
C LYS A 57 -8.26 -3.75 12.60
N ILE A 58 -7.20 -3.14 12.07
CA ILE A 58 -6.65 -1.88 12.60
C ILE A 58 -7.54 -0.68 12.24
N LYS A 59 -8.34 -0.77 11.18
CA LYS A 59 -9.20 0.32 10.70
C LYS A 59 -10.66 0.24 11.17
N SER A 60 -11.07 -0.84 11.84
CA SER A 60 -12.37 -0.96 12.52
C SER A 60 -12.27 -0.47 13.95
#